data_AF-A0A929FDQ0-F1
#
_entry.id   AF-A0A929FDQ0-F1
#
_cell.length_a   1.000
_cell.length_b   1.000
_cell.length_c   1.000
_cell.angle_alpha   90.00
_cell.angle_beta   90.00
_cell.angle_gamma   90.00
#
_symmetry.space_group_name_H-M   'P 1'
#
loop_
_entity.id
_entity.type
_entity.pdbx_description
1 polymer ?
#
loop_
_entity_poly.entity_id
_entity_poly.type
_entity_poly.pdbx_seq_one_letter_code
_entity_poly.pdbx_strand_id
1 'polypeptide(L)'
;MTNLLREIRDSWGWTGLNPVEIIGENAFGNLIIKDGDGRYWRLCPEDLYCLVVADNRADLDDLSRDKEFLSDWYMSRLVESAERELGTLSVGRKYCLVIPGVLGGTYDVSNIKTIPLVELIRFSGDLARQIENLPDGMEIKLKVAD
;
A
#
# COMPACT_ATOMS: atom_id res chain seq x y z
N MET A 1 -20.03 -5.21 7.55
CA MET A 1 -19.08 -4.08 7.48
C MET A 1 -17.74 -4.61 7.96
N THR A 2 -16.75 -4.70 7.08
CA THR A 2 -15.41 -5.18 7.44
C THR A 2 -14.64 -4.05 8.12
N ASN A 3 -14.01 -4.31 9.26
CA ASN A 3 -13.19 -3.33 9.96
C ASN A 3 -11.80 -3.31 9.30
N LEU A 4 -11.46 -2.25 8.56
CA LEU A 4 -10.19 -2.16 7.82
C LEU A 4 -8.96 -2.33 8.73
N LEU A 5 -8.98 -1.85 9.98
CA LEU A 5 -7.88 -2.05 10.93
C LEU A 5 -7.65 -3.53 11.25
N ARG A 6 -8.73 -4.33 11.31
CA ARG A 6 -8.62 -5.78 11.50
C ARG A 6 -7.98 -6.43 10.28
N GLU A 7 -8.39 -6.03 9.07
CA GLU A 7 -7.82 -6.59 7.84
C GLU A 7 -6.34 -6.23 7.67
N ILE A 8 -5.95 -5.00 8.00
CA ILE A 8 -4.53 -4.59 8.06
C ILE A 8 -3.78 -5.47 9.06
N ARG A 9 -4.31 -5.67 10.27
CA ARG A 9 -3.68 -6.51 11.29
C ARG A 9 -3.50 -7.94 10.84
N ASP A 10 -4.52 -8.53 10.24
CA ASP A 10 -4.51 -9.93 9.80
C ASP A 10 -3.56 -10.13 8.61
N SER A 11 -3.46 -9.16 7.70
CA SER A 11 -2.65 -9.26 6.47
C SER A 11 -1.23 -8.74 6.59
N TRP A 12 -0.98 -7.75 7.46
CA TRP A 12 0.32 -7.07 7.59
C TRP A 12 0.90 -7.11 9.00
N GLY A 13 0.19 -7.65 9.99
CA GLY A 13 0.71 -7.69 11.37
C GLY A 13 1.99 -8.52 11.54
N TRP A 14 2.32 -9.37 10.57
CA TRP A 14 3.58 -10.12 10.53
C TRP A 14 4.81 -9.22 10.39
N THR A 15 4.68 -7.97 9.93
CA THR A 15 5.79 -6.99 9.86
C THR A 15 6.13 -6.38 11.22
N GLY A 16 5.34 -6.67 12.26
CA GLY A 16 5.43 -6.03 13.57
C GLY A 16 4.44 -4.87 13.74
N LEU A 17 3.70 -4.49 12.70
CA LEU A 17 2.65 -3.48 12.79
C LEU A 17 1.51 -3.93 13.72
N ASN A 18 1.21 -3.11 14.73
CA ASN A 18 0.01 -3.24 15.56
C ASN A 18 -0.94 -2.06 15.30
N PRO A 19 -1.85 -2.15 14.30
CA PRO A 19 -2.58 -0.97 13.80
C PRO A 19 -3.67 -0.52 14.77
N VAL A 20 -3.67 0.78 15.12
CA VAL A 20 -4.66 1.40 16.02
C VAL A 20 -5.53 2.41 15.28
N GLU A 21 -4.95 3.18 14.36
CA GLU A 21 -5.64 4.26 13.66
C GLU A 21 -5.07 4.44 12.24
N ILE A 22 -5.94 4.70 11.27
CA ILE A 22 -5.52 5.09 9.91
C ILE A 22 -5.54 6.62 9.85
N ILE A 23 -4.38 7.19 9.56
CA ILE A 23 -4.13 8.63 9.55
C ILE A 23 -4.25 9.21 8.15
N GLY A 24 -3.88 8.43 7.13
CA GLY A 24 -3.90 8.85 5.75
C GLY A 24 -4.13 7.67 4.80
N GLU A 25 -4.76 7.97 3.68
CA GLU A 25 -5.08 7.02 2.62
C GLU A 25 -4.99 7.75 1.27
N ASN A 26 -4.26 7.20 0.29
CA ASN A 26 -4.17 7.79 -1.06
C ASN A 26 -5.04 7.02 -2.08
N ALA A 27 -4.98 7.43 -3.35
CA ALA A 27 -5.76 6.81 -4.43
C ALA A 27 -5.29 5.40 -4.84
N PHE A 28 -4.04 5.04 -4.52
CA PHE A 28 -3.44 3.73 -4.78
C PHE A 28 -3.58 2.74 -3.61
N GLY A 29 -4.19 3.18 -2.51
CA GLY A 29 -4.43 2.34 -1.33
C GLY A 29 -3.26 2.33 -0.35
N ASN A 30 -2.31 3.25 -0.51
CA ASN A 30 -1.21 3.44 0.44
C ASN A 30 -1.81 4.04 1.70
N LEU A 31 -1.35 3.55 2.85
CA LEU A 31 -1.89 3.95 4.15
C LEU A 31 -0.78 4.50 5.04
N ILE A 32 -1.09 5.57 5.77
CA ILE A 32 -0.34 5.97 6.96
C ILE A 32 -1.12 5.48 8.17
N ILE A 33 -0.48 4.67 9.01
CA ILE A 33 -1.12 3.94 10.10
C ILE A 33 -0.38 4.25 11.39
N LYS A 34 -1.09 4.66 12.42
CA LYS A 34 -0.54 4.77 13.78
C LYS A 34 -0.61 3.42 14.46
N ASP A 35 0.49 3.00 15.06
CA ASP A 35 0.57 1.75 15.82
C ASP A 35 0.28 1.95 17.32
N GLY A 36 0.27 0.84 18.07
CA GLY A 36 0.06 0.82 19.52
C GLY A 36 1.15 1.52 20.34
N ASP A 37 2.35 1.70 19.78
CA ASP A 37 3.47 2.39 20.42
C ASP A 37 3.47 3.90 20.10
N GLY A 38 2.58 4.35 19.22
CA GLY A 38 2.48 5.74 18.79
C GLY A 38 3.36 6.10 17.60
N ARG A 39 4.02 5.12 16.97
CA ARG A 39 4.78 5.29 15.72
C ARG A 39 3.83 5.28 14.52
N TYR A 40 4.32 5.80 13.41
CA TYR A 40 3.59 5.90 12.16
C TYR A 40 4.25 5.06 11.09
N TRP A 41 3.46 4.21 10.46
CA TRP A 41 3.88 3.26 9.44
C TRP A 41 3.29 3.66 8.10
N ARG A 42 4.05 3.46 7.02
CA ARG A 42 3.55 3.47 5.66
C ARG A 42 3.38 2.04 5.18
N LEU A 43 2.18 1.72 4.72
CA LEU A 43 1.87 0.50 3.98
C LEU A 43 1.73 0.87 2.49
N CYS A 44 2.50 0.19 1.64
CA CYS A 44 2.59 0.43 0.20
C CYS A 44 2.23 -0.86 -0.54
N PRO A 45 0.94 -1.07 -0.90
CA PRO A 45 0.49 -2.32 -1.52
C PRO A 45 1.15 -2.63 -2.88
N GLU A 46 1.49 -1.59 -3.63
CA GLU A 46 2.07 -1.68 -4.97
C GLU A 46 3.54 -2.11 -4.97
N ASP A 47 4.27 -1.81 -3.89
CA ASP A 47 5.67 -2.23 -3.69
C ASP A 47 5.83 -3.27 -2.59
N LEU A 48 4.72 -3.78 -2.05
CA LEU A 48 4.70 -4.88 -1.08
C LEU A 48 5.52 -4.65 0.19
N TYR A 49 5.56 -3.43 0.71
CA TYR A 49 6.23 -3.13 1.99
C TYR A 49 5.32 -2.47 3.03
N CYS A 50 5.68 -2.63 4.29
CA CYS A 50 5.10 -1.89 5.40
C CYS A 50 6.20 -1.54 6.43
N LEU A 51 6.52 -0.25 6.55
CA LEU A 51 7.69 0.23 7.30
C LEU A 51 7.34 1.45 8.16
N VAL A 52 8.06 1.65 9.27
CA VAL A 52 7.98 2.87 10.10
C VAL A 52 8.52 4.05 9.29
N VAL A 53 7.77 5.15 9.26
CA VAL A 53 8.14 6.41 8.58
C VAL A 53 8.25 7.60 9.53
N ALA A 54 7.74 7.48 10.76
CA ALA A 54 7.91 8.48 11.81
C ALA A 54 7.76 7.83 13.19
N ASP A 55 8.63 8.16 14.14
CA ASP A 55 8.60 7.56 15.49
C ASP A 55 7.55 8.21 16.38
N ASN A 56 7.17 9.45 16.09
CA ASN A 56 6.20 10.21 16.86
C ASN A 56 5.47 11.25 16.00
N ARG A 57 4.57 12.01 16.64
CA ARG A 57 3.73 12.97 15.92
C ARG A 57 4.51 14.14 15.32
N ALA A 58 5.56 14.62 15.98
CA ALA A 58 6.38 15.70 15.46
C ALA A 58 7.12 15.27 14.20
N ASP A 59 7.69 14.06 14.20
CA ASP A 59 8.36 13.50 13.02
C ASP A 59 7.38 13.34 11.85
N LEU A 60 6.14 12.92 12.12
CA LEU A 60 5.11 12.85 11.08
C LEU A 60 4.74 14.24 10.54
N ASP A 61 4.65 15.25 11.40
CA ASP A 61 4.36 16.62 10.99
C ASP A 61 5.51 17.16 10.11
N ASP A 62 6.76 16.81 10.40
CA ASP A 62 7.92 17.15 9.56
C ASP A 62 7.89 16.40 8.22
N LEU A 63 7.62 15.09 8.24
CA LEU A 63 7.44 14.27 7.03
C LEU A 63 6.31 14.83 6.13
N SER A 64 5.23 15.35 6.73
CA SER A 64 4.11 15.94 6.00
C SER A 64 4.45 17.24 5.26
N ARG A 65 5.65 17.79 5.48
CA ARG A 65 6.19 18.97 4.79
C ARG A 65 7.32 18.61 3.82
N ASP A 66 7.79 17.38 3.85
CA ASP A 66 8.82 16.89 2.96
C ASP A 66 8.28 16.77 1.53
N LYS A 67 8.87 17.50 0.59
CA LYS A 67 8.37 17.57 -0.79
C LYS A 67 8.58 16.28 -1.57
N GLU A 68 9.64 15.54 -1.26
CA GLU A 68 9.95 14.27 -1.93
C GLU A 68 8.94 13.22 -1.48
N PHE A 69 8.72 13.12 -0.16
CA PHE A 69 7.68 12.26 0.40
C PHE A 69 6.29 12.60 -0.14
N LEU A 70 5.91 13.89 -0.19
CA LEU A 70 4.60 14.28 -0.71
C LEU A 70 4.46 13.97 -2.20
N SER A 71 5.50 14.18 -3.00
CA SER A 71 5.49 13.86 -4.42
C SER A 71 5.28 12.36 -4.65
N ASP A 72 5.99 11.54 -3.88
CA ASP A 72 5.87 10.09 -3.90
C ASP A 72 4.51 9.61 -3.36
N TRP A 73 4.01 10.21 -2.27
CA TRP A 73 2.74 9.85 -1.64
C TRP A 73 1.52 10.15 -2.52
N TYR A 74 1.48 11.33 -3.17
CA TYR A 74 0.31 11.73 -3.94
C TYR A 74 0.23 11.06 -5.31
N MET A 75 1.37 10.67 -5.88
CA MET A 75 1.45 9.98 -7.18
C MET A 75 0.65 10.71 -8.28
N SER A 76 0.55 12.05 -8.23
CA SER A 76 -0.50 12.81 -8.92
C SER A 76 -0.56 12.56 -10.43
N ARG A 77 0.60 12.44 -11.09
CA ARG A 77 0.67 12.16 -12.54
C ARG A 77 0.11 10.79 -12.89
N LEU A 78 0.30 9.80 -12.01
CA LEU A 78 -0.20 8.46 -12.21
C LEU A 78 -1.70 8.39 -11.94
N VAL A 79 -2.17 9.08 -10.90
CA VAL A 79 -3.60 9.25 -10.60
C VAL A 79 -4.32 9.90 -11.78
N GLU A 80 -3.81 11.01 -12.31
CA GLU A 80 -4.39 11.69 -13.49
C GLU A 80 -4.43 10.76 -14.73
N SER A 81 -3.43 9.91 -14.90
CA SER A 81 -3.39 8.96 -16.01
C SER A 81 -4.37 7.80 -15.83
N ALA A 82 -4.49 7.28 -14.61
CA ALA A 82 -5.45 6.24 -14.26
C ALA A 82 -6.90 6.75 -14.35
N GLU A 83 -7.18 7.98 -13.90
CA GLU A 83 -8.50 8.62 -14.01
C GLU A 83 -8.93 8.81 -15.46
N ARG A 84 -8.01 9.21 -16.35
CA ARG A 84 -8.30 9.37 -17.78
C ARG A 84 -8.67 8.06 -18.45
N GLU A 85 -8.02 6.96 -18.08
CA GLU A 85 -8.22 5.65 -18.72
C GLU A 85 -9.36 4.85 -18.09
N LEU A 86 -9.46 4.85 -16.75
CA LEU A 86 -10.35 3.97 -15.99
C LEU A 86 -11.56 4.72 -15.39
N GLY A 87 -11.58 6.05 -15.48
CA GLY A 87 -12.54 6.89 -14.78
C GLY A 87 -12.21 7.09 -13.31
N THR A 88 -12.96 7.96 -12.65
CA THR A 88 -12.81 8.25 -11.21
C THR A 88 -13.18 7.05 -10.33
N LEU A 89 -12.53 6.92 -9.18
CA LEU A 89 -12.79 5.84 -8.24
C LEU A 89 -14.20 5.94 -7.64
N SER A 90 -14.93 4.81 -7.64
CA SER A 90 -16.13 4.68 -6.82
C SER A 90 -15.75 4.44 -5.35
N VAL A 91 -16.72 4.69 -4.45
CA VAL A 91 -16.53 4.59 -3.00
C VAL A 91 -15.91 3.25 -2.60
N GLY A 92 -14.82 3.30 -1.84
CA GLY A 92 -14.12 2.11 -1.32
C GLY A 92 -13.20 1.39 -2.31
N ARG A 93 -13.06 1.90 -3.55
CA ARG A 93 -12.10 1.37 -4.54
C ARG A 93 -10.82 2.19 -4.58
N LYS A 94 -9.76 1.55 -5.06
CA LYS A 94 -8.43 2.11 -5.30
C LYS A 94 -7.93 1.75 -6.68
N TYR A 95 -7.01 2.55 -7.19
CA TYR A 95 -6.13 2.12 -8.26
C TYR A 95 -5.10 1.15 -7.68
N CYS A 96 -4.68 0.18 -8.46
CA CYS A 96 -3.63 -0.75 -8.05
C CYS A 96 -2.80 -1.15 -9.27
N LEU A 97 -1.55 -1.52 -9.03
CA LEU A 97 -0.77 -2.22 -10.04
C LEU A 97 -1.30 -3.65 -10.19
N VAL A 98 -1.42 -4.14 -11.43
CA VAL A 98 -1.78 -5.53 -11.72
C VAL A 98 -0.62 -6.45 -11.33
N ILE A 99 0.59 -6.06 -11.72
CA ILE A 99 1.85 -6.65 -11.27
C ILE A 99 2.49 -5.64 -10.29
N PRO A 100 2.74 -6.00 -9.03
CA PRO A 100 3.47 -5.15 -8.08
C PRO A 100 4.87 -4.75 -8.59
N GLY A 101 5.37 -3.59 -8.17
CA GLY A 101 6.66 -3.03 -8.61
C GLY A 101 7.82 -3.98 -8.34
N VAL A 102 7.86 -4.58 -7.15
CA VAL A 102 8.90 -5.56 -6.76
C VAL A 102 8.88 -6.85 -7.59
N LEU A 103 7.79 -7.11 -8.34
CA LEU A 103 7.66 -8.23 -9.27
C LEU A 103 7.87 -7.81 -10.74
N GLY A 104 8.45 -6.64 -10.97
CA GLY A 104 8.70 -6.09 -12.31
C GLY A 104 7.53 -5.32 -12.90
N GLY A 105 6.53 -4.99 -12.08
CA GLY A 105 5.42 -4.14 -12.46
C GLY A 105 5.85 -2.72 -12.79
N THR A 106 5.33 -2.18 -13.88
CA THR A 106 5.59 -0.80 -14.30
C THR A 106 4.54 0.16 -13.73
N TYR A 107 4.96 1.38 -13.42
CA TYR A 107 4.09 2.48 -13.01
C TYR A 107 3.52 3.20 -14.22
N ASP A 108 2.79 2.47 -15.04
CA ASP A 108 2.12 3.00 -16.22
C ASP A 108 0.70 2.44 -16.33
N VAL A 109 -0.14 3.14 -17.10
CA VAL A 109 -1.57 2.88 -17.17
C VAL A 109 -1.92 1.47 -17.67
N SER A 110 -1.05 0.82 -18.45
CA SER A 110 -1.26 -0.56 -18.94
C SER A 110 -1.22 -1.59 -17.81
N ASN A 111 -0.54 -1.27 -16.71
CA ASN A 111 -0.42 -2.10 -15.52
C ASN A 111 -1.33 -1.61 -14.38
N ILE A 112 -2.30 -0.72 -14.63
CA ILE A 112 -3.20 -0.20 -13.59
C ILE A 112 -4.63 -0.72 -13.77
N LYS A 113 -5.24 -1.14 -12.67
CA LYS A 113 -6.67 -1.49 -12.58
C LYS A 113 -7.28 -0.87 -11.32
N THR A 114 -8.56 -1.14 -11.09
CA THR A 114 -9.22 -0.80 -9.84
C THR A 114 -9.56 -2.04 -9.03
N ILE A 115 -9.54 -1.92 -7.71
CA ILE A 115 -9.83 -3.00 -6.77
C ILE A 115 -10.46 -2.42 -5.48
N PRO A 116 -11.31 -3.14 -4.73
CA PRO A 116 -11.71 -2.73 -3.39
C PRO A 116 -10.51 -2.62 -2.46
N LEU A 117 -10.43 -1.58 -1.62
CA LEU A 117 -9.30 -1.37 -0.71
C LEU A 117 -9.04 -2.58 0.20
N VAL A 118 -10.10 -3.20 0.74
CA VAL A 118 -9.96 -4.38 1.60
C VAL A 118 -9.32 -5.56 0.86
N GLU A 119 -9.69 -5.78 -0.40
CA GLU A 119 -9.10 -6.84 -1.22
C GLU A 119 -7.64 -6.54 -1.54
N LEU A 120 -7.32 -5.28 -1.87
CA LEU A 120 -5.95 -4.84 -2.09
C LEU A 120 -5.05 -5.10 -0.88
N ILE A 121 -5.49 -4.69 0.31
CA ILE A 121 -4.72 -4.89 1.56
C ILE A 121 -4.49 -6.36 1.85
N ARG A 122 -5.52 -7.21 1.67
CA ARG A 122 -5.43 -8.65 1.90
C ARG A 122 -4.46 -9.32 0.93
N PHE A 123 -4.64 -9.07 -0.37
CA PHE A 123 -3.84 -9.68 -1.41
C PHE A 123 -2.38 -9.26 -1.31
N SER A 124 -2.11 -7.95 -1.20
CA SER A 124 -0.75 -7.44 -1.08
C SER A 124 -0.06 -7.92 0.18
N GLY A 125 -0.75 -8.00 1.32
CA GLY A 125 -0.16 -8.49 2.57
C GLY A 125 0.20 -9.96 2.54
N ASP A 126 -0.64 -10.82 1.94
CA ASP A 126 -0.32 -12.23 1.77
C ASP A 126 0.84 -12.44 0.79
N LEU A 127 0.82 -11.72 -0.34
CA LEU A 127 1.90 -11.79 -1.33
C LEU A 127 3.24 -11.29 -0.77
N ALA A 128 3.25 -10.15 -0.08
CA ALA A 128 4.43 -9.60 0.58
C ALA A 128 5.03 -10.62 1.56
N ARG A 129 4.19 -11.26 2.40
CA ARG A 129 4.63 -12.28 3.35
C ARG A 129 5.25 -13.50 2.66
N GLN A 130 4.70 -13.93 1.52
CA GLN A 130 5.22 -15.08 0.77
C GLN A 130 6.62 -14.80 0.17
N ILE A 131 6.91 -13.54 -0.17
CA ILE A 131 8.17 -13.17 -0.84
C ILE A 131 9.21 -12.53 0.08
N GLU A 132 8.86 -12.12 1.30
CA GLU A 132 9.72 -11.38 2.25
C GLU A 132 11.15 -11.93 2.39
N ASN A 133 11.29 -13.26 2.42
CA ASN A 133 12.59 -13.91 2.65
C ASN A 133 13.26 -14.39 1.36
N LEU A 134 12.73 -14.02 0.19
CA LEU A 134 13.32 -14.38 -1.08
C LEU A 134 14.42 -13.38 -1.46
N PRO A 135 15.59 -13.84 -1.91
CA PRO A 135 16.61 -12.96 -2.45
C PRO A 135 16.13 -12.20 -3.69
N ASP A 136 16.62 -10.98 -3.84
CA ASP A 136 16.43 -10.19 -5.06
C ASP A 136 16.88 -10.97 -6.30
N GLY A 137 16.09 -10.87 -7.37
CA GLY A 137 16.36 -11.54 -8.65
C GLY A 137 15.97 -13.03 -8.69
N MET A 138 15.39 -13.58 -7.62
CA MET A 138 14.86 -14.94 -7.65
C MET A 138 13.60 -15.04 -8.52
N GLU A 139 13.55 -16.05 -9.39
CA GLU A 139 12.33 -16.37 -10.14
C GLU A 139 11.27 -16.97 -9.20
N ILE A 140 10.06 -16.42 -9.25
CA ILE A 140 8.91 -16.92 -8.49
C ILE A 140 7.84 -17.49 -9.42
N LYS A 141 7.10 -18.48 -8.93
CA LYS A 141 5.94 -19.04 -9.62
C LYS A 141 4.67 -18.79 -8.81
N LEU A 142 3.84 -17.87 -9.28
CA LEU A 142 2.51 -17.65 -8.72
C LEU A 142 1.59 -18.82 -9.10
N LYS A 143 0.95 -19.41 -8.10
CA LYS A 143 -0.09 -20.43 -8.28
C LYS A 143 -1.36 -19.92 -7.64
N VAL A 144 -2.45 -19.89 -8.41
CA VAL A 144 -3.78 -19.69 -7.87
C VAL A 144 -4.26 -21.04 -7.32
N ALA A 145 -4.65 -21.08 -6.05
CA ALA A 145 -5.20 -22.26 -5.40
C ALA A 145 -6.64 -21.97 -4.97
N ASP A 146 -7.51 -22.98 -5.09
CA ASP A 146 -8.94 -22.94 -4.73
C ASP A 146 -9.15 -23.07 -3.21
#